data_AF-A0AAV8A8B4-F1
#
_entry.id   AF-A0AAV8A8B4-F1
#
_cell.length_a   1.000
_cell.length_b   1.000
_cell.length_c   1.000
_cell.angle_alpha   90.00
_cell.angle_beta   90.00
_cell.angle_gamma   90.00
#
_symmetry.space_group_name_H-M   'P 1'
#
loop_
_entity.id
_entity.type
_entity.pdbx_description
1 polymer ?
#
loop_
_entity_poly.entity_id
_entity_poly.type
_entity_poly.pdbx_seq_one_letter_code
_entity_poly.pdbx_strand_id
1 'polypeptide(L)'
;MYHQIKNEKEAHYVFKIVIVGDGAVGKTTYVNRHLTGEFRKEYLATVGAEVHPLVFYTNFGPVLLNIWDTAGQEVFGGLRDGYYIGAHAAIVMFDVSSRETYKNVPVWYRDIVRVADTIPMVLVGNKCDIKDRKVRAKQITFHRRKNIPYYEISAKSNYNFEKPFLSLVRKLTGKPSLNFTVAISLVPPIIQINQKEMQKNQEELEQASKVPLPTCDEDDF
;
A
#
# COMPACT_ATOMS: atom_id res chain seq x y z
N MET A 1 14.13 19.47 -11.35
CA MET A 1 14.39 18.64 -12.55
C MET A 1 14.99 17.34 -12.04
N TYR A 2 14.18 16.29 -11.82
CA TYR A 2 14.67 14.99 -11.36
C TYR A 2 15.61 14.42 -12.42
N HIS A 3 16.84 14.09 -12.03
CA HIS A 3 17.65 13.16 -12.83
C HIS A 3 16.93 11.82 -12.78
N GLN A 4 16.16 11.51 -13.82
CA GLN A 4 15.78 10.13 -14.11
C GLN A 4 17.09 9.35 -14.21
N ILE A 5 17.35 8.48 -13.25
CA ILE A 5 18.34 7.42 -13.47
C ILE A 5 17.81 6.63 -14.67
N LYS A 6 18.49 6.82 -15.81
CA LYS A 6 18.13 6.17 -17.08
C LYS A 6 18.48 4.67 -17.11
N ASN A 7 19.01 4.10 -16.03
CA ASN A 7 19.48 2.71 -16.02
C ASN A 7 19.30 2.03 -14.65
N GLU A 8 18.68 0.85 -14.65
CA GLU A 8 18.64 -0.09 -13.51
C GLU A 8 20.04 -0.38 -12.91
N LYS A 9 21.11 -0.16 -13.70
CA LYS A 9 22.51 -0.42 -13.36
C LYS A 9 23.10 0.47 -12.24
N GLU A 10 22.44 1.57 -11.85
CA GLU A 10 22.91 2.43 -10.76
C GLU A 10 22.18 2.20 -9.42
N ALA A 11 21.09 1.41 -9.42
CA ALA A 11 20.36 1.11 -8.20
C ALA A 11 21.14 0.10 -7.34
N HIS A 12 21.32 0.42 -6.05
CA HIS A 12 21.92 -0.53 -5.10
C HIS A 12 21.01 -1.73 -4.84
N TYR A 13 19.70 -1.51 -4.93
CA TYR A 13 18.68 -2.54 -4.78
C TYR A 13 17.60 -2.38 -5.84
N VAL A 14 17.13 -3.50 -6.38
CA VAL A 14 16.00 -3.57 -7.30
C VAL A 14 15.00 -4.58 -6.75
N PHE A 15 13.75 -4.15 -6.54
CA PHE A 15 12.70 -5.01 -6.01
C PHE A 15 11.44 -4.95 -6.85
N LYS A 16 10.82 -6.09 -7.08
CA LYS A 16 9.46 -6.21 -7.61
C LYS A 16 8.46 -6.08 -6.46
N ILE A 17 7.58 -5.10 -6.54
CA ILE A 17 6.52 -4.87 -5.55
C ILE A 17 5.16 -5.01 -6.23
N VAL A 18 4.30 -5.88 -5.72
CA VAL A 18 2.92 -6.00 -6.25
C VAL A 18 1.95 -5.19 -5.40
N ILE A 19 1.03 -4.47 -6.04
CA ILE A 19 -0.06 -3.77 -5.34
C ILE A 19 -1.37 -4.41 -5.73
N VAL A 20 -2.10 -4.91 -4.73
CA VAL A 20 -3.36 -5.63 -4.88
C VAL A 20 -4.45 -5.04 -3.99
N GLY A 21 -5.69 -5.44 -4.24
CA GLY A 21 -6.87 -4.91 -3.57
C GLY A 21 -8.00 -4.70 -4.56
N ASP A 22 -9.21 -4.48 -4.06
CA ASP A 22 -10.42 -4.34 -4.88
C ASP A 22 -10.31 -3.20 -5.91
N GLY A 23 -11.24 -3.22 -6.87
CA GLY A 23 -11.45 -2.11 -7.80
C GLY A 23 -11.70 -0.80 -7.04
N ALA A 24 -11.25 0.32 -7.61
CA ALA A 24 -11.48 1.67 -7.09
C ALA A 24 -10.97 1.99 -5.66
N VAL A 25 -10.18 1.11 -5.01
CA VAL A 25 -9.55 1.42 -3.70
C VAL A 25 -8.46 2.50 -3.80
N GLY A 26 -7.93 2.75 -5.00
CA GLY A 26 -6.98 3.83 -5.30
C GLY A 26 -5.53 3.39 -5.52
N LYS A 27 -5.28 2.14 -5.91
CA LYS A 27 -3.94 1.59 -6.23
C LYS A 27 -3.22 2.41 -7.30
N THR A 28 -3.83 2.53 -8.48
CA THR A 28 -3.32 3.31 -9.61
C THR A 28 -3.12 4.77 -9.27
N THR A 29 -4.03 5.39 -8.51
CA THR A 29 -3.87 6.77 -8.03
C THR A 29 -2.67 6.91 -7.10
N TYR A 30 -2.46 5.94 -6.21
CA TYR A 30 -1.33 5.92 -5.28
C TYR A 30 0.01 5.79 -6.02
N VAL A 31 0.09 4.92 -7.03
CA VAL A 31 1.30 4.73 -7.85
C VAL A 31 1.58 5.95 -8.72
N ASN A 32 0.57 6.40 -9.47
CA ASN A 32 0.73 7.57 -10.36
C ASN A 32 1.13 8.83 -9.59
N ARG A 33 0.63 8.99 -8.37
CA ARG A 33 1.01 10.15 -7.55
C ARG A 33 2.44 10.07 -7.01
N HIS A 34 3.03 8.88 -6.87
CA HIS A 34 4.47 8.74 -6.66
C HIS A 34 5.28 9.02 -7.92
N LEU A 35 4.75 8.68 -9.10
CA LEU A 35 5.42 8.88 -10.39
C LEU A 35 5.45 10.36 -10.84
N THR A 36 4.29 11.01 -10.81
CA THR A 36 4.09 12.33 -11.44
C THR A 36 3.86 13.45 -10.43
N GLY A 37 3.58 13.10 -9.16
CA GLY A 37 3.15 14.06 -8.15
C GLY A 37 1.70 14.52 -8.30
N GLU A 38 1.04 14.21 -9.43
CA GLU A 38 -0.31 14.68 -9.74
C GLU A 38 -1.39 13.78 -9.15
N PHE A 39 -2.53 14.38 -8.77
CA PHE A 39 -3.74 13.65 -8.42
C PHE A 39 -4.73 13.72 -9.57
N ARG A 40 -5.12 12.56 -10.11
CA ARG A 40 -6.19 12.44 -11.11
C ARG A 40 -7.48 11.99 -10.43
N LYS A 41 -8.56 12.74 -10.64
CA LYS A 41 -9.88 12.46 -10.08
C LYS A 41 -10.66 11.41 -10.89
N GLU A 42 -10.37 11.31 -12.18
CA GLU A 42 -11.01 10.36 -13.08
C GLU A 42 -10.59 8.93 -12.73
N TYR A 43 -11.58 8.06 -12.55
CA TYR A 43 -11.35 6.63 -12.39
C TYR A 43 -11.35 5.97 -13.75
N LEU A 44 -10.18 5.50 -14.16
CA LEU A 44 -10.01 4.57 -15.27
C LEU A 44 -9.63 3.23 -14.67
N ALA A 45 -10.41 2.19 -14.95
CA ALA A 45 -10.10 0.85 -14.47
C ALA A 45 -8.84 0.33 -15.18
N THR A 46 -7.86 -0.12 -14.40
CA THR A 46 -6.68 -0.83 -14.92
C THR A 46 -7.13 -2.12 -15.60
N VAL A 47 -6.56 -2.41 -16.77
CA VAL A 47 -6.75 -3.68 -17.49
C VAL A 47 -5.47 -4.49 -17.32
N GLY A 48 -5.53 -5.66 -16.67
CA GLY A 48 -4.33 -6.47 -16.41
C GLY A 48 -3.42 -5.85 -15.34
N ALA A 49 -2.13 -5.75 -15.64
CA ALA A 49 -1.13 -5.13 -14.77
C ALA A 49 -0.25 -4.15 -15.53
N GLU A 50 -0.02 -2.99 -14.93
CA GLU A 50 0.95 -1.98 -15.40
C GLU A 50 2.18 -1.99 -14.50
N VAL A 51 3.37 -1.87 -15.11
CA VAL A 51 4.64 -1.83 -14.38
C VAL A 51 5.19 -0.41 -14.36
N HIS A 52 5.42 0.10 -13.16
CA HIS A 52 5.88 1.46 -12.91
C HIS A 52 7.18 1.46 -12.11
N PRO A 53 8.31 1.87 -12.71
CA PRO A 53 9.57 2.01 -11.98
C PRO A 53 9.53 3.25 -11.08
N LEU A 54 9.71 3.06 -9.76
CA LEU A 54 9.85 4.12 -8.76
C LEU A 54 11.24 4.08 -8.15
N VAL A 55 11.98 5.20 -8.23
CA VAL A 55 13.30 5.33 -7.61
C VAL A 55 13.17 6.11 -6.31
N PHE A 56 13.60 5.51 -5.20
CA PHE A 56 13.72 6.15 -3.90
C PHE A 56 15.19 6.35 -3.54
N TYR A 57 15.57 7.59 -3.25
CA TYR A 57 16.91 7.90 -2.72
C TYR A 57 16.91 7.74 -1.21
N THR A 58 17.87 6.96 -0.72
CA THR A 58 17.99 6.64 0.71
C THR A 58 19.36 7.04 1.23
N ASN A 59 19.51 7.07 2.55
CA ASN A 59 20.81 7.20 3.22
C ASN A 59 21.74 5.99 3.00
N PHE A 60 21.30 4.95 2.29
CA PHE A 60 22.09 3.77 1.90
C PHE A 60 22.22 3.60 0.38
N GLY A 61 21.91 4.65 -0.38
CA GLY A 61 21.93 4.65 -1.85
C GLY A 61 20.54 4.51 -2.49
N PRO A 62 20.46 4.56 -3.82
CA PRO A 62 19.21 4.49 -4.56
C PRO A 62 18.60 3.08 -4.54
N VAL A 63 17.29 3.00 -4.38
CA VAL A 63 16.47 1.78 -4.45
C VAL A 63 15.47 1.93 -5.59
N LEU A 64 15.45 0.99 -6.52
CA LEU A 64 14.45 0.90 -7.57
C LEU A 64 13.36 -0.10 -7.17
N LEU A 65 12.13 0.37 -7.14
CA LEU A 65 10.94 -0.46 -6.95
C LEU A 65 10.18 -0.55 -8.27
N ASN A 66 10.15 -1.74 -8.87
CA ASN A 66 9.30 -2.05 -10.00
C ASN A 66 7.91 -2.38 -9.46
N ILE A 67 7.01 -1.40 -9.51
CA ILE A 67 5.66 -1.51 -8.97
C ILE A 67 4.74 -2.13 -10.02
N TRP A 68 4.16 -3.28 -9.69
CA TRP A 68 3.14 -3.94 -10.49
C TRP A 68 1.76 -3.50 -9.95
N ASP A 69 1.17 -2.50 -10.60
CA ASP A 69 -0.20 -2.06 -10.33
C ASP A 69 -1.17 -3.00 -11.02
N THR A 70 -1.94 -3.76 -10.24
CA THR A 70 -2.84 -4.79 -10.76
C THR A 70 -4.29 -4.31 -10.81
N ALA A 71 -5.04 -4.79 -11.80
CA ALA A 71 -6.47 -4.58 -11.87
C ALA A 71 -7.18 -5.21 -10.66
N GLY A 72 -7.96 -4.40 -9.95
CA GLY A 72 -8.72 -4.85 -8.78
C GLY A 72 -10.06 -5.51 -9.11
N GLN A 73 -10.42 -5.60 -10.40
CA GLN A 73 -11.73 -6.07 -10.86
C GLN A 73 -11.73 -7.49 -11.43
N GLU A 74 -10.57 -8.15 -11.56
CA GLU A 74 -10.49 -9.38 -12.36
C GLU A 74 -11.05 -10.60 -11.60
N VAL A 75 -12.34 -10.87 -11.69
CA VAL A 75 -13.03 -11.94 -10.93
C VAL A 75 -12.46 -13.35 -11.20
N PHE A 76 -11.59 -13.52 -12.20
CA PHE A 76 -11.05 -14.81 -12.64
C PHE A 76 -9.58 -15.01 -12.27
N GLY A 77 -9.35 -15.80 -11.22
CA GLY A 77 -8.06 -16.03 -10.54
C GLY A 77 -6.97 -16.78 -11.31
N GLY A 78 -6.99 -16.80 -12.65
CA GLY A 78 -5.96 -17.47 -13.47
C GLY A 78 -4.84 -16.54 -13.97
N LEU A 79 -5.18 -15.34 -14.45
CA LEU A 79 -4.20 -14.37 -14.96
C LEU A 79 -3.48 -13.61 -13.83
N ARG A 80 -4.12 -13.45 -12.67
CA ARG A 80 -3.57 -12.75 -11.50
C ARG A 80 -2.33 -13.41 -10.92
N ASP A 81 -2.28 -14.74 -10.91
CA ASP A 81 -1.18 -15.49 -10.30
C ASP A 81 0.15 -15.19 -11.00
N GLY A 82 0.12 -15.01 -12.33
CA GLY A 82 1.31 -14.63 -13.11
C GLY A 82 1.95 -13.32 -12.64
N TYR A 83 1.16 -12.38 -12.11
CA TYR A 83 1.68 -11.11 -11.61
C TYR A 83 2.42 -11.26 -10.28
N TYR A 84 2.10 -12.27 -9.47
CA TYR A 84 2.71 -12.50 -8.16
C TYR A 84 4.06 -13.21 -8.24
N ILE A 85 4.31 -13.96 -9.31
CA ILE A 85 5.58 -14.71 -9.50
C ILE A 85 6.78 -13.76 -9.38
N GLY A 86 7.72 -14.08 -8.50
CA GLY A 86 8.93 -13.30 -8.26
C GLY A 86 8.71 -11.95 -7.56
N ALA A 87 7.52 -11.72 -6.96
CA ALA A 87 7.31 -10.57 -6.09
C ALA A 87 8.25 -10.64 -4.88
N HIS A 88 8.93 -9.53 -4.59
CA HIS A 88 9.78 -9.42 -3.40
C HIS A 88 8.98 -8.92 -2.19
N ALA A 89 7.94 -8.10 -2.43
CA ALA A 89 7.02 -7.63 -1.40
C ALA A 89 5.65 -7.28 -2.00
N ALA A 90 4.65 -7.09 -1.14
CA ALA A 90 3.31 -6.70 -1.55
C ALA A 90 2.69 -5.57 -0.72
N ILE A 91 1.85 -4.77 -1.36
CA ILE A 91 0.92 -3.84 -0.71
C ILE A 91 -0.50 -4.36 -0.93
N VAL A 92 -1.22 -4.64 0.15
CA VAL A 92 -2.65 -4.99 0.11
C VAL A 92 -3.43 -3.75 0.50
N MET A 93 -4.18 -3.18 -0.44
CA MET A 93 -4.89 -1.91 -0.26
C MET A 93 -6.41 -2.12 -0.17
N PHE A 94 -7.04 -1.45 0.78
CA PHE A 94 -8.50 -1.33 0.87
C PHE A 94 -8.91 0.14 1.04
N ASP A 95 -10.20 0.41 0.92
CA ASP A 95 -10.80 1.74 1.10
C ASP A 95 -11.52 1.82 2.46
N VAL A 96 -11.12 2.75 3.33
CA VAL A 96 -11.74 2.88 4.67
C VAL A 96 -13.22 3.30 4.63
N SER A 97 -13.68 3.84 3.49
CA SER A 97 -15.08 4.19 3.23
C SER A 97 -15.90 3.02 2.66
N SER A 98 -15.31 1.85 2.42
CA SER A 98 -16.00 0.67 1.90
C SER A 98 -15.66 -0.59 2.70
N ARG A 99 -16.64 -1.10 3.46
CA ARG A 99 -16.48 -2.33 4.27
C ARG A 99 -16.13 -3.55 3.42
N GLU A 100 -16.71 -3.63 2.23
CA GLU A 100 -16.51 -4.77 1.34
C GLU A 100 -15.04 -4.93 0.96
N THR A 101 -14.36 -3.83 0.67
CA THR A 101 -12.95 -3.87 0.29
C THR A 101 -12.04 -4.35 1.43
N TYR A 102 -12.44 -4.14 2.68
CA TYR A 102 -11.72 -4.69 3.83
C TYR A 102 -12.02 -6.18 4.03
N LYS A 103 -13.27 -6.62 3.82
CA LYS A 103 -13.64 -8.05 3.90
C LYS A 103 -12.87 -8.90 2.89
N ASN A 104 -12.50 -8.33 1.74
CA ASN A 104 -11.75 -9.04 0.69
C ASN A 104 -10.23 -9.08 0.94
N VAL A 105 -9.69 -8.37 1.93
CA VAL A 105 -8.26 -8.38 2.27
C VAL A 105 -7.69 -9.80 2.51
N PRO A 106 -8.35 -10.70 3.26
CA PRO A 106 -7.87 -12.07 3.46
C PRO A 106 -7.71 -12.85 2.15
N VAL A 107 -8.63 -12.66 1.20
CA VAL A 107 -8.58 -13.29 -0.13
C VAL A 107 -7.33 -12.82 -0.88
N TRP A 108 -7.12 -11.51 -0.97
CA TRP A 108 -5.93 -10.95 -1.62
C TRP A 108 -4.62 -11.41 -0.98
N TYR A 109 -4.58 -11.47 0.35
CA TYR A 109 -3.41 -11.96 1.07
C TYR A 109 -3.15 -13.44 0.78
N ARG A 110 -4.19 -14.28 0.82
CA ARG A 110 -4.10 -15.71 0.53
C ARG A 110 -3.60 -15.97 -0.88
N ASP A 111 -4.10 -15.23 -1.86
CA ASP A 111 -3.72 -15.41 -3.27
C ASP A 111 -2.24 -15.06 -3.50
N ILE A 112 -1.72 -14.02 -2.84
CA ILE A 112 -0.28 -13.71 -2.89
C ILE A 112 0.54 -14.82 -2.22
N VAL A 113 0.18 -15.23 -1.00
CA VAL A 113 0.92 -16.26 -0.25
C VAL A 113 0.95 -17.59 -1.00
N ARG A 114 -0.12 -17.93 -1.74
CA ARG A 114 -0.19 -19.13 -2.57
C ARG A 114 0.88 -19.16 -3.66
N VAL A 115 1.27 -18.01 -4.21
CA VAL A 115 2.14 -17.92 -5.39
C VAL A 115 3.56 -17.46 -5.05
N ALA A 116 3.71 -16.52 -4.13
CA ALA A 116 4.98 -15.86 -3.81
C ALA A 116 5.51 -16.23 -2.41
N ASP A 117 4.92 -17.22 -1.75
CA ASP A 117 5.20 -17.58 -0.36
C ASP A 117 5.03 -16.39 0.61
N THR A 118 5.61 -16.51 1.81
CA THR A 118 5.54 -15.46 2.83
C THR A 118 6.58 -14.36 2.57
N ILE A 119 6.24 -13.43 1.69
CA ILE A 119 7.02 -12.20 1.44
C ILE A 119 6.64 -11.07 2.41
N PRO A 120 7.50 -10.05 2.62
CA PRO A 120 7.13 -8.83 3.31
C PRO A 120 5.88 -8.19 2.69
N MET A 121 4.85 -7.97 3.51
CA MET A 121 3.64 -7.28 3.09
C MET A 121 3.32 -6.11 4.00
N VAL A 122 2.54 -5.17 3.47
CA VAL A 122 1.97 -4.06 4.23
C VAL A 122 0.48 -3.92 3.91
N LEU A 123 -0.34 -3.75 4.94
CA LEU A 123 -1.76 -3.47 4.79
C LEU A 123 -1.96 -1.96 4.72
N VAL A 124 -2.75 -1.49 3.76
CA VAL A 124 -2.99 -0.06 3.53
C VAL A 124 -4.48 0.25 3.50
N GLY A 125 -4.93 1.11 4.41
CA GLY A 125 -6.26 1.70 4.38
C GLY A 125 -6.21 3.06 3.70
N ASN A 126 -6.63 3.15 2.44
CA ASN A 126 -6.65 4.38 1.68
C ASN A 126 -7.94 5.19 1.90
N LYS A 127 -7.94 6.44 1.44
CA LYS A 127 -9.05 7.41 1.51
C LYS A 127 -9.44 7.79 2.94
N CYS A 128 -8.46 7.83 3.85
CA CYS A 128 -8.69 8.28 5.22
C CYS A 128 -9.17 9.74 5.32
N ASP A 129 -9.06 10.52 4.25
CA ASP A 129 -9.63 11.87 4.14
C ASP A 129 -11.17 11.91 4.06
N ILE A 130 -11.83 10.78 3.81
CA ILE A 130 -13.30 10.70 3.75
C ILE A 130 -13.89 10.64 5.15
N LYS A 131 -14.75 11.61 5.48
CA LYS A 131 -15.43 11.70 6.79
C LYS A 131 -16.39 10.53 7.06
N ASP A 132 -17.12 10.07 6.05
CA ASP A 132 -18.06 8.95 6.17
C ASP A 132 -17.34 7.59 6.13
N ARG A 133 -16.42 7.41 7.07
CA ARG A 133 -15.63 6.20 7.24
C ARG A 133 -16.51 5.03 7.65
N LYS A 134 -16.41 3.90 6.94
CA LYS A 134 -17.22 2.70 7.21
C LYS A 134 -16.46 1.59 7.95
N VAL A 135 -15.13 1.57 7.86
CA VAL A 135 -14.24 0.57 8.50
C VAL A 135 -13.50 1.21 9.66
N ARG A 136 -13.96 1.01 10.90
CA ARG A 136 -13.36 1.65 12.10
C ARG A 136 -12.06 0.97 12.53
N ALA A 137 -11.20 1.69 13.27
CA ALA A 137 -9.93 1.18 13.81
C ALA A 137 -10.06 -0.19 14.48
N LYS A 138 -11.09 -0.38 15.33
CA LYS A 138 -11.37 -1.63 16.04
C LYS A 138 -11.68 -2.83 15.14
N GLN A 139 -12.15 -2.58 13.91
CA GLN A 139 -12.46 -3.64 12.95
C GLN A 139 -11.21 -4.10 12.18
N ILE A 140 -10.13 -3.30 12.20
CA ILE A 140 -8.93 -3.55 11.39
C ILE A 140 -7.96 -4.44 12.19
N THR A 141 -8.26 -5.73 12.23
CA THR A 141 -7.51 -6.71 13.05
C THR A 141 -6.60 -7.62 12.21
N PHE A 142 -6.86 -7.74 10.91
CA PHE A 142 -6.14 -8.65 10.00
C PHE A 142 -4.61 -8.51 10.07
N HIS A 143 -4.11 -7.27 10.11
CA HIS A 143 -2.68 -7.00 10.15
C HIS A 143 -1.98 -7.60 11.39
N ARG A 144 -2.68 -7.62 12.54
CA ARG A 144 -2.18 -8.25 13.78
C ARG A 144 -2.18 -9.77 13.67
N ARG A 145 -3.26 -10.35 13.11
CA ARG A 145 -3.36 -11.80 12.88
C ARG A 145 -2.25 -12.34 11.97
N LYS A 146 -1.84 -11.55 10.97
CA LYS A 146 -0.77 -11.92 10.02
C LYS A 146 0.60 -11.32 10.33
N ASN A 147 0.74 -10.58 11.45
CA ASN A 147 1.96 -9.89 11.85
C ASN A 147 2.57 -9.00 10.73
N ILE A 148 1.73 -8.22 10.05
CA ILE A 148 2.13 -7.26 9.02
C ILE A 148 1.87 -5.82 9.47
N PRO A 149 2.64 -4.81 9.01
CA PRO A 149 2.39 -3.42 9.36
C PRO A 149 1.13 -2.92 8.68
N TYR A 150 0.45 -1.98 9.33
CA TYR A 150 -0.74 -1.30 8.80
C TYR A 150 -0.52 0.21 8.78
N TYR A 151 -0.88 0.85 7.66
CA TYR A 151 -0.87 2.30 7.52
C TYR A 151 -2.18 2.80 6.92
N GLU A 152 -2.69 3.88 7.49
CA GLU A 152 -3.71 4.69 6.84
C GLU A 152 -3.05 5.74 5.98
N ILE A 153 -3.52 5.85 4.74
CA ILE A 153 -3.02 6.84 3.79
C ILE A 153 -4.19 7.61 3.18
N SER A 154 -3.85 8.77 2.62
CA SER A 154 -4.71 9.39 1.63
C SER A 154 -3.90 9.77 0.41
N ALA A 155 -4.18 9.04 -0.68
CA ALA A 155 -3.67 9.38 -2.00
C ALA A 155 -4.21 10.72 -2.52
N LYS A 156 -5.12 11.43 -1.84
CA LYS A 156 -5.64 12.76 -2.21
C LYS A 156 -4.98 13.91 -1.46
N SER A 157 -4.51 13.67 -0.24
CA SER A 157 -3.91 14.69 0.63
C SER A 157 -2.45 14.45 1.01
N ASN A 158 -1.83 13.37 0.53
CA ASN A 158 -0.43 12.97 0.81
C ASN A 158 -0.17 12.47 2.23
N TYR A 159 -1.21 12.19 3.01
CA TYR A 159 -1.01 11.69 4.37
C TYR A 159 -0.43 10.29 4.40
N ASN A 160 0.66 10.13 5.17
CA ASN A 160 1.44 8.90 5.31
C ASN A 160 1.90 8.28 3.99
N PHE A 161 1.96 9.06 2.92
CA PHE A 161 2.06 8.58 1.55
C PHE A 161 3.29 7.69 1.30
N GLU A 162 4.44 8.05 1.88
CA GLU A 162 5.71 7.31 1.72
C GLU A 162 5.87 6.14 2.73
N LYS A 163 5.08 6.10 3.82
CA LYS A 163 5.27 5.13 4.91
C LYS A 163 5.17 3.66 4.46
N PRO A 164 4.22 3.26 3.60
CA PRO A 164 4.15 1.89 3.09
C PRO A 164 5.46 1.46 2.40
N PHE A 165 5.97 2.26 1.45
CA PHE A 165 7.22 1.95 0.75
C PHE A 165 8.42 1.94 1.68
N LEU A 166 8.54 2.92 2.58
CA LEU A 166 9.64 2.96 3.53
C LEU A 166 9.68 1.70 4.42
N SER A 167 8.51 1.25 4.89
CA SER A 167 8.38 0.04 5.70
C SER A 167 8.82 -1.22 4.93
N LEU A 168 8.40 -1.35 3.67
CA LEU A 168 8.81 -2.46 2.81
C LEU A 168 10.31 -2.43 2.52
N VAL A 169 10.87 -1.28 2.14
CA VAL A 169 12.30 -1.13 1.82
C VAL A 169 13.17 -1.46 3.04
N ARG A 170 12.80 -1.02 4.25
CA ARG A 170 13.49 -1.38 5.49
C ARG A 170 13.53 -2.89 5.72
N LYS A 171 12.39 -3.57 5.52
CA LYS A 171 12.30 -5.04 5.65
C LYS A 171 13.13 -5.75 4.60
N LEU A 172 13.01 -5.36 3.33
CA LEU A 172 13.71 -5.98 2.20
C LEU A 172 15.23 -5.83 2.26
N THR A 173 15.70 -4.68 2.74
CA THR A 173 17.14 -4.40 2.87
C THR A 173 17.74 -4.84 4.20
N GLY A 174 16.91 -5.23 5.17
CA GLY A 174 17.36 -5.53 6.54
C GLY A 174 17.93 -4.32 7.28
N LYS A 175 17.58 -3.08 6.89
CA LYS A 175 18.14 -1.83 7.44
C LYS A 175 17.05 -0.99 8.14
N PRO A 176 16.87 -1.13 9.47
CA PRO A 176 15.85 -0.38 10.20
C PRO A 176 16.03 1.15 10.20
N SER A 177 17.29 1.61 10.11
CA SER A 177 17.66 3.03 10.08
C SER A 177 17.59 3.66 8.68
N LEU A 178 17.13 2.92 7.68
CA LEU A 178 16.95 3.43 6.32
C LEU A 178 15.87 4.51 6.31
N ASN A 179 16.15 5.65 5.69
CA ASN A 179 15.24 6.76 5.48
C ASN A 179 15.35 7.28 4.06
N PHE A 180 14.25 7.81 3.53
CA PHE A 180 14.28 8.55 2.27
C PHE A 180 14.94 9.91 2.49
N THR A 181 15.89 10.26 1.63
CA THR A 181 16.67 11.50 1.74
C THR A 181 16.14 12.60 0.84
N VAL A 182 15.33 12.26 -0.15
CA VAL A 182 14.70 13.19 -1.09
C VAL A 182 13.20 13.03 -0.96
N ALA A 183 12.51 14.13 -0.64
CA ALA A 183 11.06 14.16 -0.65
C ALA A 183 10.54 14.09 -2.09
N ILE A 184 9.45 13.37 -2.29
CA ILE A 184 8.74 13.37 -3.58
C ILE A 184 8.15 14.76 -3.83
N SER A 185 8.30 15.28 -5.04
CA SER A 185 7.67 16.53 -5.47
C SER A 185 6.18 16.25 -5.71
N LEU A 186 5.42 16.34 -4.63
CA LEU A 186 3.97 16.16 -4.67
C LEU A 186 3.31 17.50 -4.98
N VAL A 187 2.36 17.50 -5.92
CA VAL A 187 1.48 18.66 -6.10
C VAL A 187 0.74 18.89 -4.78
N PRO A 188 0.61 20.17 -4.34
CA PRO A 188 -0.08 20.49 -3.10
C PRO A 188 -1.42 19.78 -2.99
N PRO A 189 -1.79 19.33 -1.79
CA PRO A 189 -2.99 18.53 -1.61
C PRO A 189 -4.23 19.34 -1.93
N ILE A 190 -5.17 18.74 -2.68
CA ILE A 190 -6.45 19.38 -3.06
C ILE A 190 -7.32 19.64 -1.82
N ILE A 191 -7.07 18.91 -0.75
CA ILE A 191 -7.77 19.01 0.53
C ILE A 191 -6.76 18.90 1.66
N GLN A 192 -6.95 19.74 2.67
CA GLN A 192 -6.22 19.60 3.92
C GLN A 192 -6.92 18.56 4.79
N ILE A 193 -6.13 17.66 5.37
CA ILE A 193 -6.65 16.74 6.35
C ILE A 193 -6.87 17.46 7.68
N ASN A 194 -7.99 17.14 8.32
CA ASN A 194 -8.23 17.47 9.71
C ASN A 194 -7.24 16.71 10.62
N GLN A 195 -6.19 17.40 11.07
CA GLN A 195 -5.14 16.81 11.91
C GLN A 195 -5.69 16.22 13.22
N LYS A 196 -6.67 16.87 13.84
CA LYS A 196 -7.30 16.37 15.09
C LYS A 196 -7.99 15.04 14.88
N GLU A 197 -8.65 14.88 13.74
CA GLU A 197 -9.37 13.66 13.38
C GLU A 197 -8.39 12.51 13.06
N MET A 198 -7.29 12.79 12.38
CA MET A 198 -6.25 11.77 12.16
C MET A 198 -5.56 11.35 13.44
N GLN A 199 -5.25 12.31 14.31
CA GLN A 199 -4.65 12.00 15.60
C GLN A 199 -5.59 11.11 16.43
N LYS A 200 -6.88 11.44 16.46
CA LYS A 200 -7.90 10.59 17.10
C LYS A 200 -7.95 9.19 16.48
N ASN A 201 -7.98 9.08 15.15
CA ASN A 201 -8.00 7.77 14.47
C ASN A 201 -6.74 6.96 14.78
N GLN A 202 -5.57 7.61 14.86
CA GLN A 202 -4.32 6.98 15.20
C GLN A 202 -4.30 6.50 16.66
N GLU A 203 -4.79 7.31 17.59
CA GLU A 203 -4.97 6.93 19.00
C GLU A 203 -5.94 5.75 19.13
N GLU A 204 -7.05 5.74 18.38
CA GLU A 204 -7.99 4.62 18.36
C GLU A 204 -7.35 3.33 17.82
N LEU A 205 -6.49 3.43 16.80
CA LEU A 205 -5.71 2.30 16.28
C LEU A 205 -4.70 1.79 17.31
N GLU A 206 -4.00 2.68 18.01
CA GLU A 206 -3.05 2.34 19.07
C GLU A 206 -3.74 1.75 20.30
N GLN A 207 -4.96 2.17 20.61
CA GLN A 207 -5.78 1.55 21.64
C GLN A 207 -6.26 0.16 21.19
N ALA A 208 -6.74 0.04 19.95
CA ALA A 208 -7.21 -1.23 19.39
C ALA A 208 -6.08 -2.27 19.27
N SER A 209 -4.82 -1.85 19.07
CA SER A 209 -3.68 -2.77 19.03
C SER A 209 -3.35 -3.39 20.40
N LYS A 210 -3.72 -2.73 21.51
CA LYS A 210 -3.55 -3.22 22.89
C LYS A 210 -4.65 -4.17 23.34
N VAL A 211 -5.82 -4.15 22.68
CA VAL A 211 -6.93 -5.05 22.99
C VAL A 211 -6.61 -6.46 22.46
N PRO A 212 -6.84 -7.54 23.22
CA PRO A 212 -6.70 -8.91 22.71
C PRO A 212 -7.51 -9.12 21.43
N LEU A 213 -6.98 -9.91 20.50
CA LEU A 213 -7.75 -10.28 19.31
C LEU A 213 -8.95 -11.15 19.74
N PRO A 214 -10.14 -10.97 19.15
CA PRO A 214 -11.25 -11.89 19.39
C PRO A 214 -10.83 -13.31 19.00
N THR A 215 -11.26 -14.30 19.80
CA THR A 215 -10.99 -15.72 19.56
C THR A 215 -11.59 -16.13 18.21
N CYS A 216 -10.81 -16.87 17.43
CA CYS A 216 -11.12 -17.26 16.07
C CYS A 216 -12.24 -18.31 16.02
N ASP A 217 -13.51 -17.89 16.00
CA ASP A 217 -14.63 -18.80 15.68
C ASP A 217 -15.35 -18.45 14.37
N GLU A 218 -14.83 -17.53 13.56
CA GLU A 218 -15.45 -17.14 12.28
C GLU A 218 -14.42 -16.78 11.19
N ASP A 219 -13.55 -17.73 10.82
CA ASP A 219 -12.76 -17.63 9.59
C ASP A 219 -13.09 -18.82 8.64
N ASP A 220 -14.38 -19.14 8.49
CA ASP A 220 -14.94 -19.97 7.41
C ASP A 220 -15.60 -19.07 6.36
N PHE A 221 -14.81 -18.30 5.59
CA PHE A 221 -15.22 -17.70 4.31
C PHE A 221 -14.00 -17.48 3.40
#